data_AF-A0A4D4JZ70-F1
#
_entry.id   AF-A0A4D4JZ70-F1
#
_cell.length_a   1.000
_cell.length_b   1.000
_cell.length_c   1.000
_cell.angle_alpha   90.00
_cell.angle_beta   90.00
_cell.angle_gamma   90.00
#
_symmetry.space_group_name_H-M   'P 1'
#
loop_
_entity.id
_entity.type
_entity.pdbx_description
1 polymer ?
#
loop_
_entity_poly.entity_id
_entity_poly.type
_entity_poly.pdbx_seq_one_letter_code
_entity_poly.pdbx_strand_id
1 'polypeptide(L)' 'MRDEDFGKMVALRGTDIVRVPLAEATARLKTVDPSLYAEAEVFFG' A
#
# COMPACT_ATOMS: atom_id res chain seq x y z
N MET A 1 -15.24 -9.46 -22.20
CA MET A 1 -14.44 -8.25 -22.49
C MET A 1 -13.36 -8.18 -21.43
N ARG A 2 -12.07 -8.07 -21.79
CA ARG A 2 -10.97 -7.90 -20.83
C ARG A 2 -10.68 -6.41 -20.73
N ASP A 3 -10.26 -5.96 -19.55
CA ASP A 3 -10.06 -4.54 -19.21
C ASP A 3 -8.79 -3.91 -19.84
N GLU A 4 -7.89 -4.74 -20.37
CA GLU A 4 -6.65 -4.36 -21.11
C GLU A 4 -5.68 -3.40 -20.38
N ASP A 5 -5.89 -3.10 -19.11
CA ASP A 5 -5.13 -2.14 -18.32
C ASP A 5 -3.94 -2.76 -17.58
N PHE A 6 -2.97 -3.29 -18.34
CA PHE A 6 -1.77 -3.92 -17.80
C PHE A 6 -0.80 -2.91 -17.16
N GLY A 7 0.00 -3.38 -16.20
CA GLY A 7 0.99 -2.53 -15.52
C GLY A 7 0.40 -1.60 -14.46
N LYS A 8 -0.89 -1.74 -14.14
CA LYS A 8 -1.55 -1.03 -13.04
C LYS A 8 -2.02 -1.99 -11.95
N MET A 9 -2.17 -1.45 -10.74
CA MET A 9 -2.83 -2.11 -9.63
C MET A 9 -4.03 -1.29 -9.15
N VAL A 10 -4.93 -1.94 -8.43
CA VAL A 10 -6.02 -1.29 -7.72
C VAL A 10 -5.53 -0.90 -6.32
N ALA A 11 -5.88 0.31 -5.88
CA ALA A 11 -5.54 0.84 -4.56
C ALA A 11 -6.77 1.48 -3.91
N LEU A 12 -6.78 1.52 -2.59
CA LEU A 12 -7.78 2.23 -1.79
C LEU A 12 -7.18 3.55 -1.29
N ARG A 13 -7.80 4.68 -1.63
CA ARG A 13 -7.48 6.01 -1.10
C ARG A 13 -8.66 6.49 -0.27
N GLY A 14 -8.57 6.30 1.05
CA GLY A 14 -9.72 6.54 1.94
C GLY A 14 -10.84 5.54 1.63
N THR A 15 -11.94 6.02 1.05
CA THR A 15 -13.06 5.20 0.58
C THR A 15 -13.04 4.93 -0.92
N ASP A 16 -12.12 5.56 -1.66
CA ASP A 16 -12.11 5.52 -3.12
C ASP A 16 -11.23 4.39 -3.66
N ILE A 17 -11.79 3.61 -4.59
CA ILE A 17 -11.08 2.56 -5.31
C ILE A 17 -10.51 3.17 -6.60
N VAL A 18 -9.19 3.22 -6.71
CA VAL A 18 -8.48 3.85 -7.84
C VAL A 18 -7.50 2.89 -8.51
N ARG A 19 -7.18 3.14 -9.78
CA ARG A 19 -6.09 2.45 -10.49
C ARG A 19 -4.84 3.31 -10.47
N VAL A 20 -3.69 2.70 -10.15
CA VAL A 20 -2.40 3.38 -10.11
C VAL A 20 -1.34 2.57 -10.88
N PRO A 21 -0.39 3.22 -11.58
CA PRO A 21 0.74 2.52 -12.20
C PRO A 21 1.58 1.80 -11.15
N LEU A 22 1.95 0.55 -11.41
CA LEU A 22 2.82 -0.23 -10.51
C LEU A 22 4.16 0.49 -10.27
N ALA A 23 4.74 1.11 -11.30
CA ALA A 23 6.00 1.85 -11.20
C ALA A 23 5.93 3.06 -10.25
N GLU A 24 4.77 3.72 -10.15
CA GLU A 24 4.55 4.82 -9.20
C GLU A 24 4.37 4.26 -7.78
N ALA A 25 3.55 3.21 -7.64
CA ALA A 25 3.24 2.60 -6.35
C ALA A 25 4.47 2.02 -5.65
N THR A 26 5.47 1.55 -6.40
CA THR A 26 6.72 0.97 -5.87
C THR A 26 7.90 1.93 -5.86
N ALA A 27 7.71 3.19 -6.27
CA ALA A 27 8.80 4.17 -6.39
C ALA A 27 9.50 4.47 -5.05
N ARG A 28 8.78 4.32 -3.93
CA ARG A 28 9.33 4.45 -2.57
C ARG A 28 8.74 3.40 -1.64
N LEU A 29 9.59 2.90 -0.75
CA LEU A 29 9.13 2.01 0.31
C LEU A 29 8.32 2.79 1.34
N LYS A 30 7.12 2.29 1.62
CA LYS A 30 6.32 2.73 2.74
C LYS A 30 6.72 1.94 3.97
N THR A 31 7.61 2.52 4.78
CA THR A 31 8.03 1.94 6.05
C THR A 31 7.05 2.31 7.17
N VAL A 32 6.94 1.44 8.17
CA VAL A 32 6.22 1.71 9.41
C VAL A 32 7.16 2.46 10.36
N ASP A 33 6.62 3.38 11.15
CA ASP A 33 7.39 4.10 12.18
C ASP A 33 7.90 3.10 13.23
N PRO A 34 9.20 3.07 13.56
CA PRO A 34 9.75 2.21 14.60
C PRO A 34 9.04 2.31 15.95
N SER A 35 8.49 3.47 16.34
CA SER A 35 7.79 3.61 17.63
C SER A 35 6.55 2.72 17.72
N LEU A 36 5.85 2.50 16.60
CA LEU A 36 4.66 1.64 16.54
C LEU A 36 5.01 0.16 16.74
N TYR A 37 6.21 -0.26 16.31
CA TYR A 37 6.70 -1.60 16.61
C TYR A 37 7.01 -1.79 18.11
N ALA A 38 7.61 -0.78 18.74
CA ALA A 38 7.90 -0.81 20.18
C ALA A 38 6.62 -0.89 21.03
N GLU A 39 5.56 -0.19 20.63
CA GLU A 39 4.24 -0.32 21.26
C GLU A 39 3.66 -1.73 21.07
N ALA A 40 3.73 -2.29 19.85
CA ALA A 40 3.20 -3.62 19.56
C ALA A 40 3.90 -4.73 20.37
N GLU A 41 5.21 -4.60 20.65
CA GLU A 41 5.96 -5.55 21.47
C GLU A 41 5.41 -5.65 22.91
N VAL A 42 4.89 -4.56 23.48
CA VAL A 42 4.27 -4.57 24.81
C VAL A 42 2.94 -5.36 24.80
N PHE A 43 2.20 -5.33 23.70
CA PHE A 43 0.88 -5.98 23.61
C PHE A 43 0.95 -7.42 23.10
N PHE A 44 1.99 -7.79 22.36
CA PHE A 44 2.07 -9.05 21.61
C PHE A 44 3.38 -9.83 21.81
N GLY A 45 4.23 -9.42 22.77
CA GLY A 45 5.47 -10.09 23.16
C GLY A 45 5.35 -11.00 24.39
#